data_AF-A0A3B9L907-F1
#
_entry.id   AF-A0A3B9L907-F1
#
_cell.length_a   1.000
_cell.length_b   1.000
_cell.length_c   1.000
_cell.angle_alpha   90.00
_cell.angle_beta   90.00
_cell.angle_gamma   90.00
#
_symmetry.space_group_name_H-M   'P 1'
#
loop_
_entity.id
_entity.type
_entity.pdbx_description
1 polymer ?
#
loop_
_entity_poly.entity_id
_entity_poly.type
_entity_poly.pdbx_seq_one_letter_code
_entity_poly.pdbx_strand_id
1 'polypeptide(L)' 'PNTSSILSQFPKLNLVKIDDVFGGWTKAQKTHFSDGGVFDQIYQK' A
#
# COMPACT_ATOMS: atom_id res chain seq x y z
N PRO A 1 20.37 20.40 17.69
CA PRO A 1 21.30 20.09 16.56
C PRO A 1 21.26 18.65 16.01
N ASN A 2 20.25 17.82 16.34
CA ASN A 2 20.24 16.38 15.96
C ASN A 2 19.17 16.03 14.91
N THR A 3 18.30 16.97 14.54
CA THR A 3 17.14 16.74 13.67
C THR A 3 17.50 16.63 12.18
N SER A 4 18.60 17.23 11.74
CA SER A 4 19.00 17.23 10.32
C SER A 4 19.41 15.84 9.79
N SER A 5 19.89 14.94 10.65
CA SER A 5 20.32 13.57 10.28
C SER A 5 19.16 12.57 10.15
N ILE A 6 18.03 12.83 10.81
CA ILE A 6 16.84 11.98 10.70
C ILE A 6 16.14 12.26 9.37
N LEU A 7 16.02 13.53 9.00
CA LEU A 7 15.35 13.94 7.76
C LEU A 7 16.07 13.46 6.49
N SER A 8 17.40 13.31 6.52
CA SER A 8 18.16 12.77 5.39
C SER A 8 17.87 11.29 5.10
N GLN A 9 17.27 10.56 6.03
CA GLN A 9 16.90 9.15 5.83
C GLN A 9 15.55 8.98 5.11
N PHE A 10 14.78 10.07 4.93
CA PHE A 10 13.47 10.05 4.29
C PHE A 10 13.52 10.82 2.97
N PRO A 11 14.01 10.18 1.88
CA PRO A 11 13.97 10.81 0.57
C PRO A 11 12.52 11.08 0.16
N LYS A 12 12.32 12.11 -0.67
CA LYS A 12 10.99 12.38 -1.24
C LYS A 12 10.65 11.27 -2.24
N LEU A 13 9.52 10.60 -2.01
CA LEU A 13 8.98 9.56 -2.88
C LEU A 13 7.63 10.00 -3.45
N ASN A 14 7.32 9.51 -4.64
CA ASN A 14 5.97 9.63 -5.19
C ASN A 14 5.10 8.56 -4.53
N LEU A 15 4.24 9.01 -3.61
CA LEU A 15 3.35 8.15 -2.85
C LEU A 15 1.94 8.21 -3.45
N VAL A 16 1.25 7.08 -3.42
CA VAL A 16 -0.18 7.00 -3.74
C VAL A 16 -0.98 6.77 -2.47
N LYS A 17 -2.23 7.25 -2.44
CA LYS A 17 -3.15 6.99 -1.33
C LYS A 17 -4.10 5.85 -1.66
N ILE A 18 -4.43 5.04 -0.65
CA ILE A 18 -5.36 3.92 -0.79
C ILE A 18 -6.72 4.36 -1.35
N ASP A 19 -7.20 5.54 -0.98
CA ASP A 19 -8.48 6.08 -1.43
C ASP A 19 -8.44 6.42 -2.92
N ASP A 20 -7.35 7.04 -3.39
CA ASP A 20 -7.20 7.49 -4.77
C ASP A 20 -7.06 6.32 -5.75
N VAL A 21 -6.29 5.28 -5.38
CA VAL A 21 -5.98 4.17 -6.28
C VAL A 21 -6.91 2.96 -6.11
N PHE A 22 -7.42 2.71 -4.91
CA PHE A 22 -8.22 1.51 -4.61
C PHE A 22 -9.63 1.82 -4.10
N GLY A 23 -9.99 3.08 -3.88
CA GLY A 23 -11.29 3.47 -3.32
C GLY A 23 -11.46 3.11 -1.85
N GLY A 24 -10.34 3.05 -1.12
CA GLY A 24 -10.29 2.83 0.32
C GLY A 24 -10.14 1.37 0.73
N TRP A 25 -9.79 1.15 2.00
CA TRP A 25 -9.42 -0.17 2.53
C TRP A 25 -10.53 -1.20 2.41
N THR A 26 -11.80 -0.84 2.61
CA THR A 26 -12.92 -1.79 2.48
C THR A 26 -13.00 -2.40 1.07
N LYS A 27 -12.78 -1.58 0.04
CA LYS A 27 -12.81 -2.04 -1.36
C LYS A 27 -11.55 -2.80 -1.73
N ALA A 28 -10.38 -2.31 -1.29
CA ALA A 28 -9.10 -2.98 -1.50
C ALA A 28 -9.09 -4.38 -0.87
N GLN A 29 -9.55 -4.49 0.39
CA GLN A 29 -9.61 -5.76 1.13
C GLN A 29 -10.46 -6.80 0.41
N LYS A 30 -11.68 -6.41 0.04
CA LYS A 30 -12.63 -7.32 -0.63
C LYS A 30 -12.11 -7.81 -1.98
N THR A 31 -11.46 -6.93 -2.74
CA THR A 31 -11.02 -7.24 -4.11
C THR A 31 -9.76 -8.10 -4.11
N HIS A 32 -8.80 -7.79 -3.25
CA HIS A 32 -7.47 -8.40 -3.31
C HIS A 32 -7.27 -9.54 -2.32
N PHE A 33 -7.92 -9.52 -1.16
CA PHE A 33 -7.55 -10.36 -0.01
C PHE A 33 -8.69 -11.19 0.60
N SER A 34 -9.93 -11.08 0.11
CA SER A 34 -10.99 -12.03 0.46
C SER A 34 -10.76 -13.38 -0.20
N ASP A 35 -11.40 -14.43 0.32
CA ASP A 35 -11.36 -15.77 -0.28
C ASP A 35 -11.76 -15.74 -1.76
N GLY A 36 -10.93 -16.32 -2.62
CA GLY A 36 -11.06 -16.25 -4.09
C GLY A 36 -10.60 -14.93 -4.72
N GLY A 37 -10.05 -14.02 -3.91
CA GLY A 37 -9.53 -12.73 -4.32
C GLY A 37 -8.27 -12.83 -5.18
N VAL A 38 -7.76 -11.67 -5.62
CA VAL A 38 -6.60 -11.62 -6.52
C VAL A 38 -5.38 -12.31 -5.90
N PHE A 39 -5.16 -12.19 -4.60
CA PHE A 39 -4.04 -12.85 -3.92
C PHE A 39 -4.10 -14.37 -4.07
N ASP A 40 -5.25 -14.99 -3.82
CA ASP A 40 -5.43 -16.45 -3.95
C ASP A 40 -5.15 -16.94 -5.36
N GLN A 41 -5.59 -16.19 -6.37
CA GLN A 41 -5.40 -16.54 -7.79
C GLN A 41 -3.93 -16.51 -8.21
N ILE A 42 -3.10 -15.69 -7.56
CA ILE A 42 -1.67 -15.60 -7.80
C ILE A 42 -0.92 -16.68 -7.01
N TYR A 43 -1.32 -16.92 -5.75
CA TYR A 43 -0.62 -17.84 -4.85
C TYR A 43 -0.89 -19.32 -5.15
N GLN A 44 -2.03 -19.66 -5.74
CA GLN A 44 -2.39 -21.04 -6.08
C GLN A 44 -1.80 -21.52 -7.42
N LYS A 45 -0.92 -20.74 -8.06
CA LYS A 45 -0.18 -21.11 -9.28
C LYS A 45 1.27 -21.42 -8.96
#